data_AF-A0A0C3S8Y8-F1
#
_entry.id   AF-A0A0C3S8Y8-F1
#
_cell.length_a   1.000
_cell.length_b   1.000
_cell.length_c   1.000
_cell.angle_alpha   90.00
_cell.angle_beta   90.00
_cell.angle_gamma   90.00
#
_symmetry.space_group_name_H-M   'P 1'
#
loop_
_entity.id
_entity.type
_entity.pdbx_description
1 polymer ?
#
loop_
_entity_poly.entity_id
_entity_poly.type
_entity_poly.pdbx_seq_one_letter_code
_entity_poly.pdbx_strand_id
1 'polypeptide(L)'
;MKFTASIFFALGLSAFNEITSAAPVIEAHDVWDPTMTYPTAPYVILEDGFDVRDGHVEVTVPLVQTATFYSLVLYGDSRNWGPEFTIIGDGPL
;
A
#
# COMPACT_ATOMS: atom_id res chain seq x y z
N MET A 1 43.17 57.37 -21.29
CA MET A 1 43.67 56.26 -20.45
C MET A 1 42.91 56.29 -19.13
N LYS A 2 42.32 55.15 -18.77
CA LYS A 2 41.97 54.66 -17.41
C LYS A 2 41.00 55.51 -16.57
N PHE A 3 39.70 55.23 -16.72
CA PHE A 3 38.71 55.47 -15.67
C PHE A 3 38.79 54.31 -14.65
N THR A 4 39.14 54.65 -13.41
CA THR A 4 39.21 53.73 -12.27
C THR A 4 37.80 53.37 -11.80
N ALA A 5 37.56 52.08 -11.62
CA ALA A 5 36.32 51.50 -11.13
C ALA A 5 36.07 51.81 -9.65
N SER A 6 34.80 52.01 -9.29
CA SER A 6 34.29 51.63 -7.97
C SER A 6 32.84 51.20 -8.13
N ILE A 7 32.67 49.89 -8.18
CA ILE A 7 31.42 49.15 -8.16
C ILE A 7 30.74 49.44 -6.82
N PHE A 8 29.71 50.29 -6.84
CA PHE A 8 28.93 50.65 -5.65
C PHE A 8 27.66 49.81 -5.45
N PHE A 9 27.58 48.58 -5.97
CA PHE A 9 26.38 47.77 -5.75
C PHE A 9 26.61 46.26 -5.90
N ALA A 10 27.60 45.73 -5.20
CA ALA A 10 27.72 44.30 -5.02
C ALA A 10 28.11 44.03 -3.56
N LEU A 11 27.10 43.87 -2.71
CA LEU A 11 27.03 42.90 -1.62
C LEU A 11 25.92 43.30 -0.65
N GLY A 12 24.92 42.42 -0.54
CA GLY A 12 24.27 42.19 0.74
C GLY A 12 22.92 42.84 0.95
N LEU A 13 21.91 42.45 0.15
CA LEU A 13 20.57 42.20 0.73
C LEU A 13 19.68 41.32 -0.16
N SER A 14 20.23 40.21 -0.68
CA SER A 14 19.41 39.12 -1.22
C SER A 14 18.96 38.18 -0.10
N ALA A 15 18.54 38.74 1.03
CA ALA A 15 18.17 37.96 2.20
C ALA A 15 16.68 38.12 2.47
N PHE A 16 16.01 36.98 2.55
CA PHE A 16 14.66 36.76 3.09
C PHE A 16 13.50 37.05 2.14
N ASN A 17 13.23 36.06 1.29
CA ASN A 17 11.89 35.52 1.02
C ASN A 17 12.15 34.37 0.05
N GLU A 18 12.42 33.16 0.51
CA GLU A 18 11.34 32.29 0.93
C GLU A 18 11.94 31.11 1.71
N ILE A 19 11.60 31.00 2.99
CA ILE A 19 11.67 29.70 3.67
C ILE A 19 10.35 29.02 3.31
N THR A 20 10.25 28.43 2.12
CA THR A 20 9.11 27.54 1.85
C THR A 20 9.34 26.29 2.70
N SER A 21 8.57 26.16 3.79
CA SER A 21 8.51 24.91 4.51
C SER A 21 7.61 23.98 3.70
N ALA A 22 8.19 22.96 3.08
CA ALA A 22 7.42 21.80 2.62
C ALA A 22 7.04 20.97 3.86
N ALA A 23 6.08 21.48 4.64
CA ALA A 23 5.47 20.68 5.68
C ALA A 23 4.82 19.46 5.00
N PRO A 24 5.02 18.22 5.50
CA PRO A 24 4.31 17.08 4.99
C PRO A 24 2.82 17.34 5.15
N VAL A 25 2.11 17.52 4.03
CA VAL A 25 0.66 17.42 4.04
C VAL A 25 0.37 15.95 4.28
N ILE A 26 0.06 15.61 5.52
CA ILE A 26 -0.61 14.35 5.82
C ILE A 26 -2.05 14.55 5.39
N GLU A 27 -2.27 14.43 4.07
CA GLU A 27 -3.60 14.18 3.57
C GLU A 27 -3.93 12.77 4.01
N ALA A 28 -5.01 12.60 4.76
CA ALA A 28 -5.63 11.30 4.85
C ALA A 28 -6.09 11.00 3.42
N HIS A 29 -5.25 10.29 2.66
CA HIS A 29 -5.71 9.63 1.46
C HIS A 29 -6.84 8.73 1.94
N ASP A 30 -8.08 9.11 1.61
CA ASP A 30 -9.25 8.30 1.84
C ASP A 30 -9.09 7.05 0.98
N VAL A 31 -8.36 6.07 1.52
CA VAL A 31 -8.30 4.73 0.97
C VAL A 31 -9.68 4.19 1.24
N TRP A 32 -10.55 4.31 0.25
CA TRP A 32 -11.91 3.81 0.28
C TRP A 32 -11.92 2.38 0.86
N ASP A 33 -12.50 2.24 2.05
CA ASP A 33 -12.77 0.96 2.70
C ASP A 33 -14.28 0.69 2.60
N PRO A 34 -14.74 -0.04 1.55
CA PRO A 34 -16.17 -0.29 1.38
C PRO A 34 -16.69 -1.11 2.55
N THR A 35 -17.80 -0.67 3.13
CA THR A 35 -18.53 -1.49 4.10
C THR A 35 -19.06 -2.75 3.39
N MET A 36 -18.50 -3.91 3.75
CA MET A 36 -18.94 -5.21 3.24
C MET A 36 -20.29 -5.58 3.86
N THR A 37 -21.36 -5.51 3.07
CA THR A 37 -22.72 -5.76 3.55
C THR A 37 -23.14 -7.22 3.54
N TYR A 38 -22.40 -8.15 2.89
CA TYR A 38 -22.48 -9.62 3.08
C TYR A 38 -21.50 -10.37 2.13
N PRO A 39 -20.90 -11.52 2.53
CA PRO A 39 -20.49 -11.86 3.89
C PRO A 39 -19.24 -11.06 4.30
N THR A 40 -18.99 -11.07 5.61
CA THR A 40 -18.32 -10.07 6.46
C THR A 40 -16.83 -9.76 6.25
N ALA A 41 -16.19 -10.23 5.18
CA ALA A 41 -14.91 -9.72 4.68
C ALA A 41 -14.67 -10.32 3.28
N PRO A 42 -14.09 -9.59 2.30
CA PRO A 42 -13.77 -10.13 0.98
C PRO A 42 -12.63 -11.16 1.05
N TYR A 43 -11.94 -11.19 2.18
CA TYR A 43 -10.76 -11.97 2.44
C TYR A 43 -10.89 -12.63 3.81
N VAL A 44 -10.47 -13.88 3.91
CA VAL A 44 -10.29 -14.58 5.18
C VAL A 44 -8.79 -14.74 5.38
N ILE A 45 -8.29 -14.29 6.52
CA ILE A 45 -6.89 -14.52 6.90
C ILE A 45 -6.77 -15.99 7.28
N LEU A 46 -5.91 -16.73 6.57
CA LEU A 46 -5.70 -18.16 6.79
C LEU A 46 -4.54 -18.44 7.75
N GLU A 47 -3.52 -17.57 7.77
CA GLU A 47 -2.35 -17.62 8.65
C GLU A 47 -1.65 -16.26 8.67
N ASP A 48 -0.95 -15.91 9.76
CA ASP A 48 -0.12 -14.71 9.86
C ASP A 48 1.21 -14.97 10.61
N GLY A 49 2.19 -14.08 10.44
CA GLY A 49 3.44 -14.10 11.21
C GLY A 49 4.46 -15.20 10.87
N PHE A 50 4.25 -15.98 9.81
CA PHE A 50 5.19 -17.03 9.38
C PHE A 50 6.42 -16.48 8.62
N ASP A 51 7.53 -17.22 8.63
CA ASP A 51 8.71 -16.88 7.81
C ASP A 51 8.52 -17.40 6.39
N VAL A 52 8.47 -16.49 5.41
CA VAL A 52 8.35 -16.82 3.98
C VAL A 52 9.51 -17.69 3.47
N ARG A 53 10.64 -17.75 4.17
CA ARG A 53 11.79 -18.59 3.83
C ARG A 53 11.58 -20.08 4.08
N ASP A 54 10.55 -20.44 4.84
CA ASP A 54 10.20 -21.84 5.10
C ASP A 54 9.68 -22.54 3.83
N GLY A 55 9.37 -21.77 2.78
CA GLY A 55 9.01 -22.24 1.44
C GLY A 55 7.61 -22.84 1.33
N HIS A 56 6.98 -23.16 2.47
CA HIS A 56 5.61 -23.66 2.57
C HIS A 56 5.01 -23.32 3.93
N VAL A 57 3.68 -23.21 3.95
CA VAL A 57 2.86 -23.06 5.16
C VAL A 57 1.62 -23.92 4.98
N GLU A 58 1.31 -24.74 5.99
CA GLU A 58 0.05 -25.48 6.04
C GLU A 58 -1.02 -24.61 6.68
N VAL A 59 -2.20 -24.53 6.06
CA VAL A 59 -3.34 -23.75 6.56
C VAL A 59 -4.59 -24.63 6.61
N THR A 60 -5.51 -24.29 7.51
CA THR A 60 -6.80 -24.98 7.59
C THR A 60 -7.78 -24.37 6.59
N VAL A 61 -8.45 -25.22 5.82
CA VAL A 61 -9.50 -24.79 4.89
C VAL A 61 -10.70 -24.24 5.70
N PRO A 62 -11.13 -22.99 5.48
CA PRO A 62 -12.26 -22.42 6.22
C PRO A 62 -13.58 -23.06 5.78
N LEU A 63 -14.58 -23.01 6.66
CA LEU A 63 -15.94 -23.39 6.31
C LEU A 63 -16.56 -22.33 5.38
N VAL A 64 -16.72 -22.69 4.12
CA VAL A 64 -17.26 -21.80 3.08
C VAL A 64 -18.34 -22.52 2.27
N GLN A 65 -19.06 -21.79 1.41
CA GLN A 65 -19.99 -22.39 0.47
C GLN A 65 -19.23 -23.11 -0.65
N THR A 66 -19.89 -24.03 -1.33
CA THR A 66 -19.31 -24.60 -2.55
C THR A 66 -19.21 -23.51 -3.62
N ALA A 67 -18.01 -23.29 -4.16
CA ALA A 67 -17.77 -22.33 -5.22
C ALA A 67 -16.45 -22.60 -5.95
N THR A 68 -16.34 -22.07 -7.17
CA THR A 68 -15.19 -22.28 -8.08
C THR A 68 -14.27 -21.06 -8.21
N PHE A 69 -14.54 -20.00 -7.46
CA PHE A 69 -13.90 -18.69 -7.60
C PHE A 69 -13.03 -18.31 -6.39
N TYR A 70 -12.52 -19.30 -5.65
CA TYR A 70 -11.59 -19.06 -4.55
C TYR A 70 -10.18 -18.83 -5.09
N SER A 71 -9.44 -17.89 -4.51
CA SER A 71 -8.03 -17.66 -4.81
C SER A 71 -7.24 -17.45 -3.51
N LEU A 72 -5.94 -17.75 -3.54
CA LEU A 72 -5.02 -17.46 -2.44
C LEU A 72 -4.17 -16.24 -2.79
N VAL A 73 -4.02 -15.35 -1.82
CA VAL A 73 -3.20 -14.14 -1.95
C VAL A 73 -2.21 -14.11 -0.80
N LEU A 74 -0.91 -14.12 -1.11
CA LEU A 74 0.15 -13.88 -0.15
C LEU A 74 0.37 -12.37 -0.02
N TYR A 75 0.07 -11.82 1.15
CA TYR A 75 0.34 -10.42 1.47
C TYR A 75 1.75 -10.28 2.03
N GLY A 76 2.59 -9.46 1.39
CA GLY A 76 3.91 -9.12 1.91
C GLY A 76 5.00 -9.02 0.85
N ASP A 77 4.86 -9.69 -0.30
CA ASP A 77 5.96 -9.76 -1.27
C ASP A 77 5.65 -9.32 -2.70
N SER A 78 4.46 -9.51 -3.33
CA SER A 78 4.35 -9.17 -4.78
C SER A 78 2.97 -8.97 -5.45
N ARG A 79 1.84 -8.69 -4.77
CA ARG A 79 0.51 -8.58 -5.44
C ARG A 79 0.18 -9.79 -6.33
N ASN A 80 0.68 -10.98 -5.97
CA ASN A 80 0.54 -12.17 -6.80
C ASN A 80 -0.74 -12.90 -6.40
N TRP A 81 -1.76 -12.82 -7.25
CA TRP A 81 -2.99 -13.58 -7.08
C TRP A 81 -2.73 -15.00 -7.56
N GLY A 82 -3.01 -15.98 -6.72
CA GLY A 82 -3.02 -17.38 -7.11
C GLY A 82 -4.11 -17.68 -8.14
N PRO A 83 -4.01 -18.82 -8.85
CA PRO A 83 -5.09 -19.26 -9.72
C PRO A 83 -6.37 -19.50 -8.93
N GLU A 84 -7.51 -19.42 -9.62
CA GLU A 84 -8.79 -19.79 -9.04
C GLU A 84 -8.89 -21.31 -8.85
N PHE A 85 -9.54 -21.73 -7.77
CA PHE A 85 -9.80 -23.13 -7.46
C PHE A 85 -11.17 -23.33 -6.81
N THR A 86 -11.59 -24.59 -6.78
CA THR A 86 -12.87 -25.00 -6.20
C THR A 86 -12.70 -25.48 -4.77
N ILE A 87 -13.54 -24.98 -3.87
CA ILE A 87 -13.74 -25.58 -2.55
C ILE A 87 -15.13 -26.19 -2.54
N ILE A 88 -15.21 -27.47 -2.14
CA ILE A 88 -16.47 -28.15 -1.86
C ILE A 88 -16.78 -27.93 -0.39
N GLY A 89 -17.80 -27.13 -0.12
CA GLY A 89 -18.18 -26.70 1.22
C GLY A 89 -19.59 -27.12 1.59
N ASP A 90 -20.12 -26.51 2.65
CA ASP A 90 -21.50 -26.77 3.10
C ASP A 90 -22.46 -25.83 2.37
N GLY A 91 -22.90 -26.24 1.17
CA GLY A 91 -23.88 -25.50 0.38
C GLY A 91 -24.00 -26.01 -1.07
N PRO A 92 -25.12 -25.71 -1.75
CA PRO A 92 -25.28 -26.05 -3.17
C PRO A 92 -24.27 -25.30 -4.05
N LEU A 93 -23.99 -25.88 -5.23
CA LEU A 93 -23.19 -25.29 -6.31
C LEU A 93 -23.92 -24.15 -7.03
#